data_AF-A0A066UB23-F1
#
_entry.id   AF-A0A066UB23-F1
#
_cell.length_a   1.000
_cell.length_b   1.000
_cell.length_c   1.000
_cell.angle_alpha   90.00
_cell.angle_beta   90.00
_cell.angle_gamma   90.00
#
_symmetry.space_group_name_H-M   'P 1'
#
loop_
_entity.id
_entity.type
_entity.pdbx_description
1 polymer ?
#
loop_
_entity_poly.entity_id
_entity_poly.type
_entity_poly.pdbx_seq_one_letter_code
_entity_poly.pdbx_strand_id
1 'polypeptide(L)'
;MQTRTQKYAEPAYPLVDSLKGNDIESKYRTLALNLPTMILQAGLTQAIGFLMAKNESHHQLILAHLAELLNYKDKEKEFYQKILQSNVQEYQLLSRKAIEASGWLKRYTQALLKGENK
;
A
#
# COMPACT_ATOMS: atom_id res chain seq x y z
N MET A 1 18.16 -10.99 13.28
CA MET A 1 18.09 -10.54 11.87
C MET A 1 16.69 -10.84 11.37
N GLN A 2 15.90 -9.82 11.01
CA GLN A 2 14.58 -10.05 10.43
C GLN A 2 14.70 -10.48 8.96
N THR A 3 13.85 -11.41 8.53
CA THR A 3 13.76 -11.78 7.11
C THR A 3 13.14 -10.64 6.30
N ARG A 4 13.44 -10.55 4.99
CA ARG A 4 12.82 -9.53 4.10
C ARG A 4 11.29 -9.57 4.15
N THR A 5 10.76 -10.77 4.35
CA THR A 5 9.32 -11.03 4.52
C THR A 5 8.77 -10.42 5.80
N GLN A 6 9.46 -10.60 6.94
CA GLN A 6 9.07 -10.01 8.24
C GLN A 6 9.07 -8.48 8.21
N LYS A 7 10.01 -7.87 7.46
CA LYS A 7 10.14 -6.41 7.35
C LYS A 7 8.85 -5.70 6.93
N TYR A 8 8.02 -6.33 6.10
CA TYR A 8 6.72 -5.78 5.71
C TYR A 8 5.55 -6.39 6.48
N ALA A 9 5.64 -7.66 6.86
CA ALA A 9 4.55 -8.34 7.57
C ALA A 9 4.28 -7.70 8.94
N GLU A 10 5.32 -7.53 9.76
CA GLU A 10 5.19 -7.02 11.13
C GLU A 10 4.54 -5.63 11.20
N PRO A 11 5.02 -4.60 10.45
CA PRO A 11 4.37 -3.29 10.47
C PRO A 11 3.03 -3.26 9.73
N ALA A 12 2.77 -4.15 8.76
CA ALA A 12 1.49 -4.16 8.05
C ALA A 12 0.32 -4.63 8.93
N TYR A 13 0.57 -5.54 9.88
CA TYR A 13 -0.47 -6.06 10.76
C TYR A 13 -1.20 -4.96 11.55
N PRO A 14 -0.53 -4.14 12.40
CA PRO A 14 -1.22 -3.15 13.21
C PRO A 14 -1.90 -2.07 12.35
N LEU A 15 -1.33 -1.73 11.19
CA LEU A 15 -1.91 -0.79 10.25
C LEU A 15 -3.27 -1.27 9.72
N VAL A 16 -3.41 -2.57 9.43
CA VAL A 16 -4.69 -3.12 8.96
C VAL A 16 -5.64 -3.41 10.12
N ASP A 17 -5.13 -3.89 11.25
CA ASP A 17 -5.94 -4.23 12.42
C ASP A 17 -6.70 -3.02 12.97
N SER A 18 -6.10 -1.83 12.93
CA SER A 18 -6.73 -0.58 13.36
C SER A 18 -7.93 -0.13 12.51
N LEU A 19 -8.17 -0.75 11.35
CA LEU A 19 -9.34 -0.45 10.51
C LEU A 19 -10.60 -1.23 10.89
N LYS A 20 -10.51 -2.25 11.77
CA LYS A 20 -11.67 -3.05 12.15
C LYS A 20 -12.76 -2.18 12.78
N GLY A 21 -13.96 -2.24 12.21
CA GLY A 21 -15.12 -1.47 12.67
C GLY A 21 -15.11 0.00 12.25
N ASN A 22 -14.18 0.43 11.40
CA ASN A 22 -14.14 1.79 10.86
C ASN A 22 -15.09 1.92 9.64
N ASP A 23 -15.73 3.06 9.47
CA ASP A 23 -16.62 3.36 8.34
C ASP A 23 -15.96 3.18 6.96
N ILE A 24 -14.64 3.32 6.88
CA ILE A 24 -13.88 3.15 5.63
C ILE A 24 -13.40 1.71 5.39
N GLU A 25 -13.67 0.77 6.30
CA GLU A 25 -13.15 -0.61 6.28
C GLU A 25 -13.41 -1.30 4.94
N SER A 26 -14.65 -1.29 4.44
CA SER A 26 -15.03 -1.97 3.19
C SER A 26 -14.30 -1.38 1.97
N LYS A 27 -14.23 -0.05 1.89
CA LYS A 27 -13.59 0.66 0.77
C LYS A 27 -12.08 0.45 0.78
N TYR A 28 -11.44 0.58 1.95
CA TYR A 28 -10.03 0.27 2.12
C TYR A 28 -9.75 -1.18 1.72
N ARG A 29 -10.59 -2.12 2.17
CA ARG A 29 -10.44 -3.54 1.84
C ARG A 29 -10.46 -3.76 0.35
N THR A 30 -11.47 -3.26 -0.35
CA THR A 30 -11.57 -3.39 -1.81
C THR A 30 -10.33 -2.84 -2.52
N LEU A 31 -9.82 -1.69 -2.07
CA LEU A 31 -8.62 -1.09 -2.64
C LEU A 31 -7.35 -1.91 -2.35
N ALA A 32 -7.18 -2.39 -1.12
CA ALA A 32 -6.03 -3.20 -0.69
C ALA A 32 -5.94 -4.54 -1.41
N LEU A 33 -7.08 -5.18 -1.73
CA LEU A 33 -7.10 -6.43 -2.49
C LEU A 33 -6.55 -6.27 -3.92
N ASN A 34 -6.74 -5.08 -4.50
CA ASN A 34 -6.41 -4.77 -5.88
C ASN A 34 -5.07 -4.05 -6.05
N LEU A 35 -4.57 -3.37 -5.00
CA LEU A 35 -3.36 -2.55 -5.06
C LEU A 35 -2.11 -3.28 -5.61
N PRO A 36 -1.79 -4.53 -5.20
CA PRO A 36 -0.62 -5.22 -5.76
C PRO A 36 -0.74 -5.44 -7.27
N THR A 37 -1.94 -5.82 -7.73
CA THR A 37 -2.23 -6.04 -9.15
C THR A 37 -2.18 -4.72 -9.92
N MET A 38 -2.72 -3.64 -9.35
CA MET A 38 -2.66 -2.30 -9.94
C MET A 38 -1.22 -1.84 -10.16
N ILE A 39 -0.34 -2.03 -9.18
CA ILE A 39 1.09 -1.70 -9.30
C ILE A 39 1.76 -2.58 -10.37
N LEU A 40 1.45 -3.87 -10.41
CA LEU A 40 2.02 -4.81 -11.39
C LEU A 40 1.60 -4.48 -12.84
N GLN A 41 0.34 -4.09 -13.06
CA GLN A 41 -0.22 -3.86 -14.39
C GLN A 41 0.04 -2.44 -14.92
N ALA A 42 -0.20 -1.42 -14.10
CA ALA A 42 -0.08 -0.02 -14.51
C ALA A 42 1.29 0.60 -14.17
N GLY A 43 2.08 -0.07 -13.34
CA GLY A 43 3.34 0.45 -12.80
C GLY A 43 3.14 1.29 -11.54
N LEU A 44 4.22 1.43 -10.77
CA LEU A 44 4.20 2.14 -9.49
C LEU A 44 3.82 3.61 -9.64
N THR A 45 4.36 4.32 -10.64
CA THR A 45 4.05 5.75 -10.85
C THR A 45 2.56 5.98 -11.04
N GLN A 46 1.91 5.22 -11.93
CA GLN A 46 0.49 5.40 -12.23
C GLN A 46 -0.40 4.97 -11.07
N ALA A 47 -0.04 3.89 -10.38
CA ALA A 47 -0.78 3.44 -9.20
C ALA A 47 -0.79 4.50 -8.08
N ILE A 48 0.35 5.12 -7.76
CA ILE A 48 0.42 6.18 -6.75
C ILE A 48 -0.26 7.45 -7.24
N GLY A 49 -0.06 7.84 -8.50
CA GLY A 49 -0.74 8.99 -9.10
C GLY A 49 -2.27 8.87 -9.03
N PHE A 50 -2.82 7.69 -9.28
CA PHE A 50 -4.25 7.40 -9.14
C PHE A 50 -4.74 7.60 -7.70
N LEU A 51 -4.03 7.06 -6.70
CA LEU A 51 -4.40 7.22 -5.29
C LEU A 51 -4.40 8.70 -4.87
N MET A 52 -3.37 9.45 -5.29
CA MET A 52 -3.25 10.88 -5.03
C MET A 52 -4.35 11.70 -5.73
N ALA A 53 -4.74 11.31 -6.95
CA ALA A 53 -5.78 12.00 -7.70
C ALA A 53 -7.20 11.77 -7.12
N LYS A 54 -7.48 10.56 -6.63
CA LYS A 54 -8.77 10.24 -5.99
C LYS A 54 -8.95 10.95 -4.65
N ASN A 55 -7.90 10.96 -3.83
CA ASN A 55 -7.81 11.77 -2.61
C ASN A 55 -8.96 11.58 -1.58
N GLU A 56 -9.72 10.48 -1.64
CA GLU A 56 -10.70 10.12 -0.61
C GLU A 56 -9.99 9.47 0.59
N SER A 57 -10.61 9.45 1.77
CA SER A 57 -9.97 9.02 3.02
C SER A 57 -9.30 7.64 2.95
N HIS A 58 -9.93 6.66 2.29
CA HIS A 58 -9.36 5.32 2.14
C HIS A 58 -8.23 5.24 1.10
N HIS A 59 -8.22 6.13 0.08
CA HIS A 59 -7.12 6.25 -0.88
C HIS A 59 -5.89 6.89 -0.23
N GLN A 60 -6.11 7.94 0.57
CA GLN A 60 -5.06 8.58 1.36
C GLN A 60 -4.47 7.59 2.38
N LEU A 61 -5.31 6.88 3.11
CA LEU A 61 -4.87 5.94 4.14
C LEU A 61 -4.06 4.77 3.56
N ILE A 62 -4.49 4.18 2.44
CA ILE A 62 -3.72 3.08 1.84
C ILE A 62 -2.38 3.56 1.27
N LEU A 63 -2.34 4.79 0.75
CA LEU A 63 -1.10 5.42 0.31
C LEU A 63 -0.15 5.65 1.49
N ALA A 64 -0.65 6.17 2.60
CA ALA A 64 0.11 6.37 3.83
C ALA A 64 0.65 5.04 4.37
N HIS A 65 -0.17 3.98 4.42
CA HIS A 65 0.28 2.66 4.87
C HIS A 65 1.37 2.10 3.95
N LEU A 66 1.21 2.20 2.62
CA LEU A 66 2.24 1.76 1.69
C LEU A 66 3.55 2.56 1.85
N ALA A 67 3.44 3.88 2.02
CA ALA A 67 4.59 4.75 2.24
C ALA A 67 5.30 4.39 3.55
N GLU A 68 4.57 4.18 4.64
CA GLU A 68 5.11 3.75 5.94
C GLU A 68 5.87 2.42 5.81
N LEU A 69 5.29 1.41 5.16
CA LEU A 69 5.97 0.13 4.91
C LEU A 69 7.26 0.27 4.08
N LEU A 70 7.32 1.29 3.21
CA LEU A 70 8.48 1.58 2.39
C LEU A 70 9.48 2.56 3.06
N ASN A 71 9.26 2.92 4.33
CA ASN A 71 10.06 3.87 5.12
C ASN A 71 9.94 5.33 4.67
N TYR A 72 8.75 5.71 4.18
CA TYR A 72 8.35 7.08 3.83
C TYR A 72 7.14 7.52 4.65
N LYS A 73 7.09 7.17 5.94
CA LYS A 73 6.01 7.57 6.85
C LYS A 73 5.86 9.10 6.86
N ASP A 74 4.62 9.59 6.77
CA ASP A 74 4.24 11.01 6.72
C ASP A 74 4.87 11.79 5.55
N LYS A 75 5.35 11.07 4.52
CA LYS A 75 6.17 11.58 3.42
C LYS A 75 5.69 11.09 2.07
N GLU A 76 4.38 10.98 1.87
CA GLU A 76 3.76 10.46 0.64
C GLU A 76 4.17 11.27 -0.60
N LYS A 77 4.30 12.60 -0.44
CA LYS A 77 4.78 13.48 -1.51
C LYS A 77 6.24 13.24 -1.85
N GLU A 78 7.11 13.07 -0.86
CA GLU A 78 8.53 12.75 -1.08
C GLU A 78 8.69 11.37 -1.72
N PHE A 79 7.89 10.39 -1.28
CA PHE A 79 7.82 9.07 -1.87
C PHE A 79 7.47 9.15 -3.36
N TYR A 80 6.42 9.90 -3.72
CA TYR A 80 6.03 10.08 -5.11
C TYR A 80 7.10 10.80 -5.94
N GLN A 81 7.72 11.85 -5.39
CA GLN A 81 8.83 12.53 -6.05
C GLN A 81 10.03 11.60 -6.27
N LYS A 82 10.37 10.75 -5.29
CA LYS A 82 11.44 9.75 -5.44
C LYS A 82 11.11 8.74 -6.54
N ILE A 83 9.85 8.33 -6.69
CA ILE A 83 9.43 7.46 -7.80
C ILE A 83 9.71 8.15 -9.15
N LEU A 84 9.32 9.41 -9.31
CA LEU A 84 9.49 10.17 -10.55
C LEU A 84 10.96 10.44 -10.91
N GLN A 85 11.80 10.63 -9.89
CA GLN A 85 13.23 10.93 -10.07
C GLN A 85 14.12 9.68 -10.14
N SER A 86 13.55 8.48 -9.95
CA SER A 86 14.30 7.23 -9.94
C SER A 86 14.83 6.89 -11.33
N ASN A 87 16.08 6.43 -11.40
CA ASN A 87 16.55 5.76 -12.61
C ASN A 87 15.88 4.38 -12.77
N VAL A 88 16.12 3.70 -13.90
CA VAL A 88 15.47 2.41 -14.22
C VAL A 88 15.69 1.34 -13.13
N GLN A 89 16.91 1.24 -12.60
CA GLN A 89 17.24 0.22 -11.59
C GLN A 89 16.57 0.52 -10.24
N GLU A 90 16.62 1.78 -9.82
CA GLU A 90 15.93 2.25 -8.61
C GLU A 90 14.42 2.06 -8.72
N TYR A 91 13.84 2.40 -9.87
CA TYR A 91 12.40 2.26 -10.13
C TYR A 91 11.96 0.80 -10.10
N GLN A 92 12.72 -0.11 -10.73
CA GLN A 92 12.42 -1.54 -10.70
C GLN A 92 12.50 -2.10 -9.28
N LEU A 93 13.52 -1.70 -8.52
CA LEU A 93 13.66 -2.13 -7.12
C LEU A 93 12.51 -1.59 -6.26
N LEU A 94 12.16 -0.31 -6.41
CA LEU A 94 11.07 0.32 -5.67
C LEU A 94 9.72 -0.30 -6.02
N SER A 95 9.48 -0.59 -7.29
CA SER A 95 8.27 -1.29 -7.76
C SER A 95 8.14 -2.68 -7.15
N ARG A 96 9.22 -3.47 -7.11
CA ARG A 96 9.23 -4.79 -6.46
C ARG A 96 8.93 -4.69 -4.97
N LYS A 97 9.56 -3.73 -4.28
CA LYS A 97 9.30 -3.47 -2.85
C LYS A 97 7.85 -3.07 -2.60
N ALA A 98 7.28 -2.22 -3.44
CA ALA A 98 5.89 -1.78 -3.32
C ALA A 98 4.90 -2.93 -3.55
N ILE A 99 5.18 -3.82 -4.50
CA ILE A 99 4.38 -5.05 -4.71
C ILE A 99 4.46 -5.97 -3.49
N GLU A 100 5.67 -6.18 -2.93
CA GLU A 100 5.84 -6.99 -1.71
C GLU A 100 5.10 -6.40 -0.50
N ALA A 101 5.22 -5.09 -0.28
CA ALA A 101 4.58 -4.37 0.83
C ALA A 101 3.05 -4.37 0.69
N SER A 102 2.52 -4.00 -0.48
CA SER A 102 1.08 -4.05 -0.75
C SER A 102 0.53 -5.48 -0.69
N GLY A 103 1.34 -6.49 -1.01
CA GLY A 103 0.98 -7.90 -0.84
C GLY A 103 0.70 -8.26 0.62
N TRP A 104 1.44 -7.69 1.58
CA TRP A 104 1.17 -7.87 3.00
C TRP A 104 -0.08 -7.12 3.48
N LEU A 105 -0.30 -5.89 3.01
CA LEU A 105 -1.56 -5.18 3.24
C LEU A 105 -2.74 -6.03 2.76
N LYS A 106 -2.66 -6.58 1.54
CA LYS A 106 -3.69 -7.49 0.99
C LYS A 106 -3.94 -8.69 1.89
N ARG A 107 -2.89 -9.42 2.31
CA ARG A 107 -3.03 -10.64 3.13
C ARG A 107 -3.72 -10.35 4.46
N TYR A 108 -3.29 -9.32 5.18
CA TYR A 108 -3.93 -8.97 6.44
C TYR A 108 -5.33 -8.43 6.24
N THR A 109 -5.56 -7.67 5.17
CA THR A 109 -6.91 -7.19 4.83
C THR A 109 -7.87 -8.36 4.57
N GLN A 110 -7.43 -9.41 3.86
CA GLN A 110 -8.23 -10.62 3.64
C GLN A 110 -8.52 -11.36 4.95
N ALA A 111 -7.58 -11.37 5.88
CA ALA A 111 -7.68 -12.11 7.15
C ALA A 111 -8.47 -11.36 8.23
N LEU A 112 -8.37 -10.03 8.26
CA LEU A 112 -8.81 -9.20 9.38
C LEU A 112 -10.08 -8.39 9.10
N LEU A 113 -10.27 -7.93 7.86
CA LEU A 113 -11.36 -7.02 7.50
C LEU A 113 -12.51 -7.77 6.83
N LYS A 114 -13.73 -7.48 7.25
CA LYS A 114 -14.94 -8.06 6.68
C LYS A 114 -15.19 -7.45 5.30
N GLY A 115 -15.49 -8.30 4.32
CA GLY A 115 -16.00 -7.83 3.04
C GLY A 115 -17.40 -7.25 3.19
N GLU A 116 -17.84 -6.43 2.25
CA GLU A 116 -19.28 -6.26 2.03
C GLU A 116 -19.89 -7.66 1.87
N ASN A 117 -20.77 -8.03 2.81
CA ASN A 117 -21.53 -9.27 2.72
C ASN A 117 -22.28 -9.26 1.40
N LYS A 118 -22.01 -10.25 0.54
CA LYS A 118 -22.93 -10.62 -0.52
C LYS A 118 -24.10 -11.38 0.08
#